data_AF-A0A7W4I8S7-F1
#
_entry.id   AF-A0A7W4I8S7-F1
#
_cell.length_a   1.000
_cell.length_b   1.000
_cell.length_c   1.000
_cell.angle_alpha   90.00
_cell.angle_beta   90.00
_cell.angle_gamma   90.00
#
_symmetry.space_group_name_H-M   'P 1'
#
loop_
_entity.id
_entity.type
_entity.pdbx_description
1 polymer ?
#
loop_
_entity_poly.entity_id
_entity_poly.type
_entity_poly.pdbx_seq_one_letter_code
_entity_poly.pdbx_strand_id
1 'polypeptide(L)'
;MPDKQTTGQRGASGKILARLEACPKIAATLPANARIVGAGRNGGGWSWVIEGEDFQIGSEHPRREVADAPGLFFSLVSFDQIECSPWPDMGIVLDWHLDAELARHSKRKGTHHG
;
A
#
# COMPACT_ATOMS: atom_id res chain seq x y z
N MET A 1 -13.52 -38.16 -5.06
CA MET A 1 -13.37 -37.09 -6.07
C MET A 1 -12.62 -35.96 -5.38
N PRO A 2 -11.35 -35.69 -5.71
CA PRO A 2 -10.65 -34.53 -5.14
C PRO A 2 -11.07 -33.27 -5.90
N ASP A 3 -11.69 -32.32 -5.19
CA ASP A 3 -12.10 -31.05 -5.75
C ASP A 3 -10.89 -30.21 -6.17
N LYS A 4 -11.06 -29.62 -7.35
CA LYS A 4 -10.05 -28.90 -8.12
C LYS A 4 -9.78 -27.53 -7.48
N GLN A 5 -8.48 -27.24 -7.30
CA GLN A 5 -7.83 -25.93 -7.42
C GLN A 5 -8.61 -24.70 -6.94
N THR A 6 -8.43 -24.35 -5.67
CA THR A 6 -8.69 -23.01 -5.15
C THR A 6 -7.49 -22.09 -5.42
N THR A 7 -7.09 -21.89 -6.68
CA THR A 7 -6.27 -20.73 -7.07
C THR A 7 -7.21 -19.56 -7.35
N GLY A 8 -7.94 -19.15 -6.31
CA GLY A 8 -8.93 -18.08 -6.36
C GLY A 8 -8.26 -16.78 -6.75
N GLN A 9 -8.75 -16.16 -7.82
CA GLN A 9 -8.50 -14.77 -8.15
C GLN A 9 -8.60 -13.93 -6.87
N ARG A 10 -7.47 -13.40 -6.38
CA ARG A 10 -7.52 -12.34 -5.38
C ARG A 10 -8.30 -11.19 -6.02
N GLY A 11 -9.42 -10.78 -5.44
CA GLY A 11 -10.14 -9.58 -5.86
C GLY A 11 -9.20 -8.36 -5.85
N ALA A 12 -9.63 -7.21 -6.40
CA ALA A 12 -8.79 -6.02 -6.55
C ALA A 12 -7.98 -5.69 -5.28
N SER A 13 -8.59 -5.75 -4.10
CA SER A 13 -7.89 -5.55 -2.82
C SER A 13 -6.72 -6.52 -2.59
N GLY A 14 -6.91 -7.82 -2.85
CA GLY A 14 -5.86 -8.81 -2.64
C GLY A 14 -4.74 -8.74 -3.68
N LYS A 15 -5.03 -8.24 -4.90
CA LYS A 15 -3.98 -7.90 -5.88
C LYS A 15 -3.14 -6.72 -5.39
N ILE A 16 -3.79 -5.65 -4.91
CA ILE A 16 -3.09 -4.49 -4.36
C ILE A 16 -2.20 -4.92 -3.19
N LEU A 17 -2.75 -5.62 -2.19
CA LEU A 17 -1.97 -6.09 -1.04
C LEU A 17 -0.75 -6.92 -1.46
N ALA A 18 -0.91 -7.85 -2.40
CA ALA A 18 0.22 -8.64 -2.90
C ALA A 18 1.32 -7.77 -3.55
N ARG A 19 0.95 -6.70 -4.25
CA ARG A 19 1.91 -5.74 -4.82
C ARG A 19 2.62 -4.93 -3.74
N LEU A 20 1.89 -4.49 -2.70
CA LEU A 20 2.46 -3.78 -1.56
C LEU A 20 3.45 -4.66 -0.79
N GLU A 21 3.07 -5.90 -0.52
CA GLU A 21 3.92 -6.92 0.13
C GLU A 21 5.18 -7.23 -0.69
N ALA A 22 5.11 -7.15 -2.02
CA ALA A 22 6.26 -7.36 -2.90
C ALA A 22 7.25 -6.18 -2.91
N CYS A 23 6.90 -5.02 -2.34
CA CYS A 23 7.79 -3.87 -2.20
C CYS A 23 8.35 -3.82 -0.76
N PRO A 24 9.62 -4.20 -0.50
CA PRO A 24 10.13 -4.33 0.88
C PRO A 24 9.98 -3.08 1.75
N LYS A 25 10.17 -1.89 1.16
CA LYS A 25 10.07 -0.61 1.89
C LYS A 25 8.63 -0.30 2.32
N ILE A 26 7.65 -0.63 1.47
CA ILE A 26 6.22 -0.45 1.79
C ILE A 26 5.73 -1.59 2.68
N ALA A 27 6.14 -2.84 2.42
CA ALA A 27 5.79 -3.99 3.24
C ALA A 27 6.17 -3.80 4.71
N ALA A 28 7.32 -3.15 4.97
CA ALA A 28 7.78 -2.85 6.33
C ALA A 28 6.89 -1.85 7.09
N THR A 29 6.01 -1.10 6.41
CA THR A 29 5.04 -0.19 7.04
C THR A 29 3.65 -0.78 7.17
N LEU A 30 3.38 -1.93 6.56
CA LEU A 30 2.07 -2.58 6.64
C LEU A 30 1.85 -3.18 8.04
N PRO A 31 0.65 -3.03 8.62
CA PRO A 31 0.29 -3.77 9.83
C PRO A 31 0.18 -5.27 9.53
N ALA A 32 0.41 -6.12 10.54
CA ALA A 32 0.41 -7.58 10.37
C ALA A 32 -0.91 -8.15 9.80
N ASN A 33 -2.03 -7.45 10.02
CA ASN A 33 -3.35 -7.79 9.52
C ASN A 33 -3.86 -6.78 8.47
N ALA A 34 -2.95 -6.25 7.64
CA ALA A 34 -3.26 -5.27 6.60
C ALA A 34 -4.48 -5.67 5.78
N ARG A 35 -5.45 -4.76 5.75
CA ARG A 35 -6.69 -4.90 5.01
C ARG A 35 -7.05 -3.58 4.35
N ILE A 36 -7.54 -3.66 3.12
CA ILE A 36 -8.05 -2.50 2.41
C ILE A 36 -9.51 -2.30 2.80
N VAL A 37 -9.81 -1.17 3.43
CA VAL A 37 -11.16 -0.72 3.76
C VAL A 37 -11.61 0.40 2.81
N GLY A 38 -12.92 0.65 2.76
CA GLY A 38 -13.41 1.83 2.03
C GLY A 38 -13.09 3.06 2.86
N ALA A 39 -12.53 4.10 2.25
CA ALA A 39 -12.36 5.35 2.95
C ALA A 39 -13.77 5.97 3.11
N GLY A 40 -14.20 6.19 4.35
CA GLY A 40 -15.52 6.75 4.64
C GLY A 40 -15.68 8.17 4.05
N ARG A 41 -16.87 8.77 4.20
CA ARG A 41 -17.17 10.12 3.67
C ARG A 41 -16.22 11.25 4.16
N ASN A 42 -15.42 11.00 5.18
CA ASN A 42 -14.46 11.96 5.75
C ASN A 42 -13.00 11.66 5.35
N GLY A 43 -12.74 10.66 4.51
CA GLY A 43 -11.41 10.12 4.20
C GLY A 43 -10.57 10.97 3.23
N GLY A 44 -10.70 12.30 3.25
CA GLY A 44 -9.80 13.21 2.53
C GLY A 44 -9.75 13.04 0.99
N GLY A 45 -10.79 12.46 0.37
CA GLY A 45 -10.82 12.21 -1.08
C GLY A 45 -10.40 10.80 -1.50
N TRP A 46 -9.92 9.97 -0.57
CA TRP A 46 -9.54 8.60 -0.88
C TRP A 46 -10.77 7.72 -1.19
N SER A 47 -10.58 6.79 -2.11
CA SER A 47 -11.52 5.71 -2.43
C SER A 47 -11.35 4.52 -1.49
N TRP A 48 -10.14 4.29 -0.99
CA TRP A 48 -9.81 3.19 -0.08
C TRP A 48 -8.53 3.49 0.71
N VAL A 49 -8.36 2.78 1.82
CA VAL A 49 -7.22 2.95 2.73
C VAL A 49 -6.83 1.63 3.40
N ILE A 50 -5.57 1.51 3.76
CA ILE A 50 -5.02 0.58 4.74
C ILE A 50 -4.59 1.42 5.93
N GLU A 51 -5.25 1.20 7.06
CA GLU A 51 -4.94 1.90 8.31
C GLU A 51 -3.72 1.25 8.96
N GLY A 52 -2.71 2.05 9.29
CA GLY A 52 -1.54 1.64 10.06
C GLY A 52 -1.27 2.63 11.19
N GLU A 53 -0.46 2.20 12.16
CA GLU A 53 -0.07 3.02 13.31
C GLU A 53 0.84 4.18 12.90
N ASP A 54 1.84 3.90 12.05
CA ASP A 54 2.81 4.92 11.61
C ASP A 54 2.41 5.56 10.28
N PHE A 55 1.82 4.76 9.38
CA PHE A 55 1.43 5.21 8.04
C PHE A 55 0.08 4.65 7.65
N GLN A 56 -0.76 5.52 7.09
CA GLN A 56 -1.91 5.13 6.31
C GLN A 56 -1.52 5.09 4.83
N ILE A 57 -1.89 4.02 4.13
CA ILE A 57 -1.67 3.89 2.69
C ILE A 57 -3.02 3.88 2.00
N GLY A 58 -3.26 4.81 1.09
CA GLY A 58 -4.54 4.90 0.39
C GLY A 58 -4.42 5.41 -1.03
N SER A 59 -5.55 5.56 -1.69
CA SER A 59 -5.62 6.09 -3.05
C SER A 59 -6.95 6.78 -3.29
N GLU A 60 -6.92 7.87 -4.04
CA GLU A 60 -8.12 8.48 -4.63
C GLU A 60 -8.73 7.59 -5.72
N HIS A 61 -7.92 6.74 -6.36
CA HIS A 61 -8.37 5.89 -7.44
C HIS A 61 -9.13 4.65 -6.94
N PRO A 62 -10.18 4.20 -7.65
CA PRO A 62 -10.87 2.96 -7.33
C PRO A 62 -9.92 1.75 -7.34
N ARG A 63 -10.15 0.80 -6.44
CA ARG A 63 -9.29 -0.39 -6.29
C ARG A 63 -9.02 -1.13 -7.59
N ARG A 64 -10.01 -1.24 -8.49
CA ARG A 64 -9.84 -1.92 -9.78
C ARG A 64 -8.76 -1.25 -10.64
N GLU A 65 -8.71 0.07 -10.65
CA GLU A 65 -7.78 0.84 -11.47
C GLU A 65 -6.35 0.65 -10.96
N VAL A 66 -6.17 0.76 -9.65
CA VAL A 66 -4.88 0.49 -8.98
C VAL A 66 -4.46 -0.98 -9.16
N ALA A 67 -5.39 -1.92 -9.03
CA ALA A 67 -5.10 -3.34 -9.13
C ALA A 67 -4.66 -3.77 -10.54
N ASP A 68 -5.23 -3.16 -11.58
CA ASP A 68 -4.98 -3.52 -12.98
C ASP A 68 -3.94 -2.60 -13.64
N ALA A 69 -3.45 -1.56 -12.95
CA ALA A 69 -2.40 -0.67 -13.43
C ALA A 69 -1.06 -1.41 -13.67
N PRO A 70 -0.32 -1.12 -14.77
CA PRO A 70 0.99 -1.71 -15.04
C PRO A 70 1.98 -1.54 -13.87
N GLY A 71 2.02 -0.34 -13.30
CA GLY A 71 2.79 -0.02 -12.11
C GLY A 71 2.01 0.73 -11.06
N LEU A 72 2.69 1.03 -9.97
CA LEU A 72 2.21 1.90 -8.89
C LEU A 72 3.26 2.96 -8.59
N PHE A 73 2.79 4.18 -8.39
CA PHE A 73 3.59 5.27 -7.86
C PHE A 73 3.14 5.56 -6.44
N PHE A 74 4.09 5.77 -5.53
CA PHE A 74 3.81 6.13 -4.16
C PHE A 74 4.42 7.46 -3.80
N SER A 75 3.64 8.32 -3.17
CA SER A 75 4.07 9.63 -2.68
C SER A 75 3.67 9.81 -1.22
N LEU A 76 4.41 10.68 -0.52
CA LEU A 76 4.04 11.14 0.82
C LEU A 76 3.18 12.40 0.66
N VAL A 77 1.89 12.33 1.01
CA VAL A 77 0.95 13.45 0.84
C VAL A 77 0.70 14.23 2.14
N SER A 78 0.93 13.58 3.27
CA SER A 78 1.00 14.18 4.62
C SER A 78 2.00 13.40 5.46
N PHE A 79 2.33 13.90 6.66
CA PHE A 79 3.35 13.31 7.54
C PHE A 79 3.23 11.79 7.73
N ASP A 80 2.01 11.26 7.78
CA ASP A 80 1.66 9.85 8.02
C ASP A 80 0.78 9.26 6.90
N GLN A 81 0.65 9.93 5.76
CA GLN A 81 -0.22 9.49 4.66
C GLN A 81 0.58 9.25 3.38
N ILE A 82 0.50 8.02 2.90
CA ILE A 82 1.12 7.57 1.66
C ILE A 82 0.00 7.39 0.63
N GLU A 83 0.07 8.13 -0.47
CA GLU A 83 -0.80 7.92 -1.60
C GLU A 83 -0.21 6.86 -2.53
N CYS A 84 -1.07 5.99 -3.05
CA CYS A 84 -0.78 4.97 -4.04
C CYS A 84 -1.57 5.27 -5.31
N SER A 85 -0.89 5.65 -6.39
CA SER A 85 -1.52 6.01 -7.65
C SER A 85 -1.18 4.99 -8.74
N PRO A 86 -2.09 4.70 -9.69
CA PRO A 86 -1.77 3.97 -10.90
C PRO A 86 -0.58 4.58 -11.63
N TRP A 87 0.35 3.76 -12.10
CA TRP A 87 1.50 4.20 -12.89
C TRP A 87 1.52 3.50 -14.26
N PRO A 88 1.80 4.23 -15.36
CA PRO A 88 1.79 3.64 -16.71
C PRO A 88 2.93 2.65 -16.96
N ASP A 89 4.07 2.80 -16.27
CA ASP A 89 5.22 1.91 -16.44
C ASP A 89 5.16 0.71 -15.49
N MET A 90 5.70 -0.42 -15.91
CA MET A 90 5.77 -1.62 -15.08
C MET A 90 6.61 -1.41 -13.82
N GLY A 91 6.09 -1.82 -12.66
CA GLY A 91 6.83 -1.86 -11.40
C GLY A 91 6.27 -0.96 -10.31
N ILE A 92 7.10 -0.69 -9.29
CA ILE A 92 6.75 0.20 -8.18
C ILE A 92 7.78 1.31 -8.12
N VAL A 93 7.30 2.56 -8.11
CA VAL A 93 8.11 3.76 -8.01
C VAL A 93 7.75 4.46 -6.70
N LEU A 94 8.77 4.88 -5.95
CA LEU A 94 8.59 5.70 -4.75
C LEU A 94 9.07 7.12 -5.08
N ASP A 95 8.27 8.12 -4.72
CA ASP A 95 8.74 9.49 -4.64
C ASP A 95 9.96 9.57 -3.71
N TRP A 96 10.89 10.47 -4.03
CA TRP A 96 12.14 10.58 -3.30
C TRP A 96 11.93 11.04 -1.85
N HIS A 97 10.92 11.87 -1.56
CA HIS A 97 10.61 12.28 -0.18
C HIS A 97 10.09 11.10 0.62
N LEU A 98 9.19 10.31 0.03
CA LEU A 98 8.67 9.10 0.65
C LEU A 98 9.82 8.13 0.94
N ASP A 99 10.73 7.93 -0.02
CA ASP A 99 11.87 7.03 0.15
C ASP A 99 12.76 7.44 1.33
N ALA A 100 13.05 8.74 1.43
CA ALA A 100 13.82 9.30 2.53
C ALA A 100 13.09 9.14 3.88
N GLU A 101 11.77 9.34 3.92
CA GLU A 101 11.00 9.23 5.16
C GLU A 101 10.88 7.79 5.65
N LEU A 102 10.63 6.83 4.74
CA LEU A 102 10.64 5.40 5.07
C LEU A 102 12.00 4.95 5.61
N ALA A 103 13.10 5.47 5.06
CA ALA A 103 14.44 5.19 5.56
C ALA A 103 14.68 5.77 6.97
N ARG A 104 14.19 6.98 7.25
CA ARG A 104 14.27 7.58 8.61
C ARG A 104 13.42 6.82 9.61
N HIS A 105 12.20 6.45 9.22
CA HIS A 105 11.29 5.67 10.04
C HIS A 105 11.89 4.31 10.42
N SER A 106 12.47 3.59 9.45
CA SER A 106 13.13 2.30 9.70
C SER A 106 14.28 2.41 10.71
N LYS A 107 15.07 3.50 10.65
CA LYS A 107 16.14 3.75 11.63
C LYS A 107 15.60 3.97 13.05
N ARG A 108 14.50 4.74 13.20
CA ARG A 108 13.86 4.98 14.51
C ARG A 108 13.35 3.69 15.15
N LYS A 109 12.73 2.79 14.37
CA LYS A 109 12.28 1.49 14.89
C LYS A 109 13.43 0.56 15.27
N GLY A 110 14.53 0.59 14.53
CA GLY A 110 15.74 -0.19 14.86
C GLY A 110 16.43 0.24 16.16
N THR A 111 16.26 1.48 16.60
CA THR A 111 16.89 2.01 17.82
C THR A 111 16.17 1.69 19.13
N HIS A 112 15.01 1.02 19.11
CA HIS A 112 14.26 0.65 20.32
C HIS A 112 14.53 -0.80 20.82
N HIS A 113 15.65 -1.41 20.41
CA HIS A 113 16.13 -2.69 20.96
C HIS A 113 17.48 -2.49 21.66
N GLY A 114 17.45 -1.75 22.78
CA GLY A 114 18.57 -1.58 23.71
C GLY A 114 18.09 -1.74 25.13
#